data_AF-A0A8T4TZW6-F1
#
_entry.id   AF-A0A8T4TZW6-F1
#
_cell.length_a   1.000
_cell.length_b   1.000
_cell.length_c   1.000
_cell.angle_alpha   90.00
_cell.angle_beta   90.00
_cell.angle_gamma   90.00
#
_symmetry.space_group_name_H-M   'P 1'
#
loop_
_entity.id
_entity.type
_entity.pdbx_description
1 polymer ?
#
loop_
_entity_poly.entity_id
_entity_poly.type
_entity_poly.pdbx_seq_one_letter_code
_entity_poly.pdbx_strand_id
1 'polypeptide(L)'
;MGGKWVRVSDPRTDWSSEYSIGFLPREIRNLFRERADSLYYDLKSNHLEVILVPAPEPRYQGHMIRTVVSKNPTWYQELNRTKPSPVRRPHSLRALDRIRNIRDPELSLKPKGAIRQNYTYVTLYREIIFEMLVFGYGEDGLYVPAEQRTQEFFGVEGIEEVLEPPF
;
A
#
# COMPACT_ATOMS: atom_id res chain seq x y z
N MET A 1 5.14 17.20 -1.71
CA MET A 1 5.55 15.96 -1.02
C MET A 1 7.06 15.88 -1.08
N GLY A 2 7.74 16.39 -0.05
CA GLY A 2 9.18 16.19 0.11
C GLY A 2 9.39 14.78 0.65
N GLY A 3 10.23 13.99 0.00
CA GLY A 3 10.64 12.69 0.53
C GLY A 3 11.25 12.90 1.92
N LYS A 4 10.67 12.28 2.93
CA LYS A 4 11.17 12.34 4.31
C LYS A 4 12.31 11.33 4.38
N TRP A 5 13.54 11.82 4.24
CA TRP A 5 14.73 11.01 4.41
C TRP A 5 14.88 10.68 5.89
N VAL A 6 14.54 9.45 6.28
CA VAL A 6 15.00 8.91 7.57
C VAL A 6 16.48 8.60 7.39
N ARG A 7 17.36 9.42 7.98
CA ARG A 7 18.79 9.11 8.04
C ARG A 7 18.97 8.01 9.09
N VAL A 8 19.10 6.77 8.63
CA VAL A 8 19.52 5.65 9.44
C VAL A 8 21.06 5.57 9.40
N SER A 9 21.69 5.40 10.55
CA SER A 9 23.14 5.55 10.76
C SER A 9 23.96 4.27 10.56
N ASP A 10 23.37 3.16 10.12
CA ASP A 10 24.08 1.90 9.84
C ASP A 10 24.09 1.59 8.32
N PRO A 11 25.25 1.35 7.68
CA PRO A 11 25.34 0.97 6.26
C PRO A 11 24.69 -0.39 5.90
N ARG A 12 24.19 -1.16 6.87
CA ARG A 12 23.33 -2.35 6.65
C ARG A 12 21.85 -2.01 6.48
N THR A 13 21.46 -0.75 6.70
CA THR A 13 20.09 -0.24 6.70
C THR A 13 19.74 0.65 5.51
N ASP A 14 20.58 0.73 4.49
CA ASP A 14 20.36 1.52 3.27
C ASP A 14 19.24 0.99 2.35
N TRP A 15 18.35 0.12 2.86
CA TRP A 15 17.20 -0.32 2.10
C TRP A 15 16.19 0.82 1.97
N SER A 16 15.74 1.05 0.75
CA SER A 16 14.63 1.93 0.41
C SER A 16 13.57 1.16 -0.36
N SER A 17 12.35 1.69 -0.43
CA SER A 17 11.25 1.10 -1.20
C SER A 17 11.56 0.94 -2.70
N GLU A 18 12.64 1.55 -3.19
CA GLU A 18 13.12 1.41 -4.56
C GLU A 18 13.77 0.03 -4.82
N TYR A 19 14.34 -0.58 -3.78
CA TYR A 19 15.00 -1.88 -3.86
C TYR A 19 14.03 -3.02 -3.62
N SER A 20 14.36 -4.20 -4.19
CA SER A 20 13.59 -5.41 -3.95
C SER A 20 13.58 -5.77 -2.46
N ILE A 21 12.46 -6.32 -1.98
CA ILE A 21 12.42 -6.90 -0.63
C ILE A 21 13.29 -8.17 -0.54
N GLY A 22 13.76 -8.70 -1.69
CA GLY A 22 14.73 -9.78 -1.76
C GLY A 22 16.05 -9.49 -1.06
N PHE A 23 16.43 -8.22 -0.93
CA PHE A 23 17.63 -7.78 -0.21
C PHE A 23 17.46 -7.68 1.30
N LEU A 24 16.23 -7.71 1.80
CA LEU A 24 15.98 -7.66 3.23
C LEU A 24 16.35 -9.00 3.91
N PRO A 25 16.76 -8.97 5.18
CA PRO A 25 16.87 -10.18 6.00
C PRO A 25 15.59 -11.01 5.91
N ARG A 26 15.72 -12.33 6.06
CA ARG A 26 14.62 -13.27 5.83
C ARG A 26 13.39 -12.91 6.69
N GLU A 27 13.62 -12.54 7.94
CA GLU A 27 12.61 -12.18 8.92
C GLU A 27 11.83 -10.94 8.48
N ILE A 28 12.53 -9.86 8.13
CA ILE A 28 11.91 -8.60 7.70
C ILE A 28 11.19 -8.78 6.36
N ARG A 29 11.82 -9.49 5.42
CA ARG A 29 11.20 -9.85 4.14
C ARG A 29 9.89 -10.61 4.32
N ASN A 30 9.81 -11.53 5.29
CA ASN A 30 8.59 -12.28 5.54
C ASN A 30 7.46 -11.36 6.03
N LEU A 31 7.75 -10.38 6.88
CA LEU A 31 6.76 -9.37 7.31
C LEU A 31 6.21 -8.58 6.13
N PHE A 32 7.08 -8.16 5.19
CA PHE A 32 6.64 -7.51 3.96
C PHE A 32 5.74 -8.41 3.10
N ARG A 33 6.07 -9.71 3.01
CA ARG A 33 5.27 -10.67 2.25
C ARG A 33 3.90 -10.90 2.87
N GLU A 34 3.86 -11.10 4.19
CA GLU A 34 2.63 -11.30 4.95
C GLU A 34 1.70 -10.09 4.81
N ARG A 35 2.27 -8.88 4.94
CA ARG A 35 1.50 -7.66 4.74
C ARG A 35 1.00 -7.51 3.31
N ALA A 36 1.84 -7.79 2.31
CA ALA A 36 1.43 -7.79 0.91
C ALA A 36 0.35 -8.83 0.60
N ASP A 37 0.40 -10.00 1.25
CA ASP A 37 -0.58 -11.07 1.12
C ASP A 37 -1.94 -10.64 1.68
N SER A 38 -1.95 -10.04 2.88
CA SER A 38 -3.15 -9.47 3.50
C SER A 38 -3.80 -8.41 2.60
N LEU A 39 -3.03 -7.37 2.20
CA LEU A 39 -3.51 -6.32 1.31
C LEU A 39 -3.98 -6.86 -0.05
N TYR A 40 -3.32 -7.90 -0.57
CA TYR A 40 -3.73 -8.52 -1.83
C TYR A 40 -5.10 -9.19 -1.72
N TYR A 41 -5.31 -10.00 -0.69
CA TYR A 41 -6.56 -10.73 -0.53
C TYR A 41 -7.71 -9.82 -0.13
N ASP A 42 -7.45 -8.85 0.73
CA ASP A 42 -8.42 -7.85 1.10
C ASP A 42 -8.84 -7.02 -0.12
N LEU A 43 -7.86 -6.50 -0.88
CA LEU A 43 -8.17 -5.81 -2.13
C LEU A 43 -8.94 -6.74 -3.05
N LYS A 44 -8.49 -7.98 -3.29
CA LYS A 44 -9.12 -8.90 -4.24
C LYS A 44 -10.58 -9.22 -3.88
N SER A 45 -10.87 -9.39 -2.60
CA SER A 45 -12.20 -9.79 -2.10
C SER A 45 -13.16 -8.60 -2.06
N ASN A 46 -12.68 -7.44 -1.61
CA ASN A 46 -13.48 -6.25 -1.45
C ASN A 46 -13.35 -5.34 -2.67
N HIS A 47 -14.45 -5.16 -3.40
CA HIS A 47 -14.50 -4.31 -4.58
C HIS A 47 -15.77 -3.48 -4.59
N LEU A 48 -15.72 -2.33 -5.25
CA LEU A 48 -16.91 -1.54 -5.52
C LEU A 48 -17.79 -2.29 -6.54
N GLU A 49 -18.95 -2.74 -6.11
CA GLU A 49 -20.00 -3.28 -6.96
C GLU A 49 -21.19 -2.30 -6.95
N VAL A 50 -21.65 -1.97 -8.16
CA VAL A 50 -22.78 -1.07 -8.37
C VAL A 50 -23.77 -1.77 -9.26
N ILE A 51 -24.98 -1.97 -8.76
CA ILE A 51 -26.08 -2.58 -9.51
C ILE A 51 -27.09 -1.51 -9.91
N LEU A 52 -27.92 -1.84 -10.90
CA LEU A 52 -29.10 -1.05 -11.25
C LEU A 52 -30.31 -1.63 -10.52
N VAL A 53 -31.01 -0.78 -9.79
CA VAL A 53 -32.30 -1.13 -9.13
C VAL A 53 -33.40 -0.19 -9.62
N PRO A 54 -34.67 -0.60 -9.58
CA PRO A 54 -35.78 0.31 -9.88
C PRO A 54 -35.73 1.55 -8.99
N ALA A 55 -35.96 2.72 -9.57
CA ALA A 55 -36.02 3.97 -8.81
C ALA A 55 -37.20 3.91 -7.81
N PRO A 56 -37.02 4.26 -6.53
CA PRO A 56 -38.12 4.36 -5.56
C PRO A 56 -39.23 5.31 -6.03
N GLU A 57 -38.84 6.38 -6.73
CA GLU A 57 -39.72 7.36 -7.36
C GLU A 57 -39.41 7.45 -8.87
N PRO A 58 -40.03 6.60 -9.70
CA PRO A 58 -39.74 6.56 -11.13
C PRO A 58 -40.36 7.77 -11.85
N ARG A 59 -39.56 8.47 -12.67
CA ARG A 59 -40.05 9.59 -13.51
C ARG A 59 -40.62 9.13 -14.85
N TYR A 60 -40.32 7.90 -15.25
CA TYR A 60 -40.80 7.24 -16.46
C TYR A 60 -40.70 5.72 -16.29
N GLN A 61 -41.37 4.97 -17.17
CA GLN A 61 -41.38 3.51 -17.12
C GLN A 61 -39.97 2.94 -17.31
N GLY A 62 -39.55 2.05 -16.41
CA GLY A 62 -38.21 1.46 -16.45
C GLY A 62 -37.08 2.38 -15.94
N HIS A 63 -37.41 3.47 -15.22
CA HIS A 63 -36.39 4.30 -14.58
C HIS A 63 -35.62 3.50 -13.52
N MET A 64 -34.30 3.36 -13.73
CA MET A 64 -33.38 2.65 -12.83
C MET A 64 -32.40 3.63 -12.19
N ILE A 65 -31.98 3.36 -10.97
CA ILE A 65 -30.90 4.08 -10.26
C ILE A 65 -29.73 3.13 -9.96
N ARG A 66 -28.55 3.72 -9.79
CA ARG A 66 -27.35 3.00 -9.37
C ARG A 66 -27.32 2.89 -7.85
N THR A 67 -27.18 1.68 -7.33
CA THR A 67 -27.00 1.41 -5.91
C THR A 67 -25.68 0.69 -5.68
N VAL A 68 -24.92 1.17 -4.70
CA VAL A 68 -23.67 0.53 -4.25
C VAL A 68 -24.02 -0.64 -3.34
N VAL A 69 -23.56 -1.85 -3.69
CA VAL A 69 -23.83 -3.07 -2.90
C VAL A 69 -22.58 -3.62 -2.20
N SER A 70 -21.40 -3.25 -2.68
CA SER A 70 -20.13 -3.50 -1.99
C SER A 70 -19.16 -2.36 -2.23
N LYS A 71 -18.13 -2.23 -1.40
CA LYS A 71 -17.15 -1.13 -1.44
C LYS A 71 -15.73 -1.68 -1.53
N ASN A 72 -14.80 -0.83 -1.96
CA ASN A 72 -13.37 -1.13 -1.84
C ASN A 72 -12.94 -1.11 -0.36
N PRO A 73 -11.82 -1.75 0.02
CA PRO A 73 -11.25 -1.59 1.35
C PRO A 73 -11.01 -0.14 1.74
N THR A 74 -11.13 0.16 3.03
CA THR A 74 -10.94 1.51 3.58
C THR A 74 -9.55 2.07 3.22
N TRP A 75 -8.48 1.31 3.45
CA TRP A 75 -7.11 1.72 3.10
C TRP A 75 -6.95 2.01 1.60
N TYR A 76 -7.67 1.29 0.73
CA TYR A 76 -7.58 1.49 -0.73
C TYR A 76 -8.35 2.73 -1.17
N GLN A 77 -9.47 3.03 -0.50
CA GLN A 77 -10.21 4.27 -0.69
C GLN A 77 -9.34 5.47 -0.29
N GLU A 78 -8.68 5.39 0.87
CA GLU A 78 -7.81 6.45 1.36
C GLU A 78 -6.58 6.63 0.48
N LEU A 79 -5.97 5.53 0.03
CA LEU A 79 -4.89 5.58 -0.95
C LEU A 79 -5.30 6.31 -2.24
N ASN A 80 -6.54 6.14 -2.72
CA ASN A 80 -7.03 6.88 -3.88
C ASN A 80 -7.32 8.34 -3.59
N ARG A 81 -7.69 8.68 -2.34
CA ARG A 81 -7.94 10.06 -1.90
C ARG A 81 -6.65 10.87 -1.80
N THR A 82 -5.57 10.25 -1.33
CA THR A 82 -4.28 10.92 -1.04
C THR A 82 -3.39 11.08 -2.28
N LYS A 83 -3.57 10.25 -3.31
CA LYS A 83 -2.71 10.29 -4.50
C LYS A 83 -3.25 11.26 -5.56
N PRO A 84 -2.38 12.00 -6.27
CA PRO A 84 -2.78 12.99 -7.27
C PRO A 84 -3.39 12.38 -8.53
N SER A 85 -3.24 11.05 -8.72
CA SER A 85 -3.80 10.33 -9.85
C SER A 85 -4.46 9.05 -9.37
N PRO A 86 -5.56 8.60 -10.02
CA PRO A 86 -6.27 7.40 -9.61
C PRO A 86 -5.36 6.16 -9.57
N VAL A 87 -5.38 5.47 -8.44
CA VAL A 87 -4.66 4.21 -8.26
C VAL A 87 -5.50 3.11 -8.93
N ARG A 88 -4.90 2.44 -9.91
CA ARG A 88 -5.55 1.42 -10.73
C ARG A 88 -5.47 0.07 -10.05
N ARG A 89 -6.64 -0.45 -9.68
CA ARG A 89 -6.79 -1.72 -8.99
C ARG A 89 -6.07 -2.91 -9.64
N PRO A 90 -6.13 -3.15 -10.97
CA PRO A 90 -5.38 -4.24 -11.59
C PRO A 90 -3.87 -4.11 -11.43
N HIS A 91 -3.33 -2.89 -11.40
CA HIS A 91 -1.90 -2.66 -11.21
C HIS A 91 -1.51 -2.87 -9.75
N SER A 92 -2.37 -2.47 -8.81
CA SER A 92 -2.21 -2.75 -7.39
C SER A 92 -2.15 -4.23 -7.09
N LEU A 93 -3.11 -5.00 -7.60
CA LEU A 93 -3.13 -6.46 -7.44
C LEU A 93 -1.87 -7.11 -8.01
N ARG A 94 -1.40 -6.68 -9.18
CA ARG A 94 -0.15 -7.18 -9.77
C ARG A 94 1.09 -6.81 -8.95
N ALA A 95 1.13 -5.61 -8.39
CA ALA A 95 2.26 -5.17 -7.56
C ALA A 95 2.32 -5.94 -6.25
N LEU A 96 1.21 -6.03 -5.54
CA LEU A 96 1.08 -6.82 -4.32
C LEU A 96 1.40 -8.30 -4.57
N ASP A 97 0.94 -8.86 -5.69
CA ASP A 97 1.27 -10.24 -6.09
C ASP A 97 2.78 -10.45 -6.31
N ARG A 98 3.47 -9.47 -6.88
CA ARG A 98 4.93 -9.54 -7.03
C ARG A 98 5.63 -9.51 -5.68
N ILE A 99 5.22 -8.63 -4.77
CA ILE A 99 5.85 -8.49 -3.44
C ILE A 99 5.62 -9.77 -2.61
N ARG A 100 4.38 -10.25 -2.47
CA ARG A 100 4.06 -11.48 -1.70
C ARG A 100 4.83 -12.72 -2.18
N ASN A 101 5.16 -12.76 -3.48
CA ASN A 101 5.88 -13.86 -4.11
C ASN A 101 7.38 -13.59 -4.32
N ILE A 102 7.93 -12.48 -3.82
CA ILE A 102 9.36 -12.10 -3.99
C ILE A 102 9.77 -12.08 -5.47
N ARG A 103 8.88 -11.57 -6.32
CA ARG A 103 9.08 -11.36 -7.77
C ARG A 103 9.09 -9.87 -8.11
N ASP A 104 9.33 -9.04 -7.11
CA ASP A 104 9.29 -7.59 -7.18
C ASP A 104 10.62 -7.06 -7.74
N PRO A 105 10.60 -6.39 -8.91
CA PRO A 105 11.82 -5.98 -9.58
C PRO A 105 12.52 -4.86 -8.82
N GLU A 106 13.84 -4.83 -8.89
CA GLU A 106 14.60 -3.63 -8.57
C GLU A 106 14.24 -2.51 -9.56
N LEU A 107 14.25 -1.27 -9.07
CA LEU A 107 14.27 -0.12 -9.96
C LEU A 107 15.62 -0.09 -10.71
N SER A 108 15.64 -0.64 -11.92
CA SER A 108 16.79 -0.50 -12.81
C SER A 108 16.93 0.96 -13.24
N LEU A 109 17.95 1.64 -12.73
CA LEU A 109 18.44 2.90 -13.28
C LEU A 109 18.91 2.63 -14.71
N LYS A 110 18.07 2.92 -15.72
CA LYS A 110 18.50 2.76 -17.11
C LYS A 110 19.66 3.72 -17.40
N PRO A 111 20.71 3.29 -18.11
CA PRO A 111 21.78 4.18 -18.54
C PRO A 111 21.21 5.14 -19.59
N LYS A 112 21.14 6.42 -19.23
CA LYS A 112 20.91 7.65 -20.04
C LYS A 112 19.91 8.59 -19.37
N GLY A 113 20.21 9.11 -18.17
CA GLY A 113 19.68 10.37 -17.61
C GLY A 113 18.16 10.54 -17.44
N ALA A 114 17.35 9.63 -17.96
CA ALA A 114 15.92 9.58 -17.80
C ALA A 114 15.67 8.67 -16.61
N ILE A 115 15.66 9.28 -15.42
CA ILE A 115 14.85 8.79 -14.32
C ILE A 115 13.43 8.75 -14.89
N ARG A 116 13.03 7.65 -15.51
CA ARG A 116 11.59 7.44 -15.68
C ARG A 116 11.11 7.40 -14.24
N GLN A 117 10.37 8.43 -13.84
CA GLN A 117 9.46 8.45 -12.70
C GLN A 117 8.40 7.36 -12.85
N ASN A 118 8.79 6.15 -13.24
CA ASN A 118 8.04 4.94 -13.01
C ASN A 118 8.21 4.65 -11.52
N TYR A 119 7.62 5.51 -10.70
CA TYR A 119 7.14 5.14 -9.38
C TYR A 119 6.18 3.98 -9.63
N THR A 120 6.74 2.76 -9.65
CA THR A 120 5.94 1.60 -10.00
C THR A 120 4.96 1.37 -8.86
N TYR A 121 3.83 0.75 -9.16
CA TYR A 121 2.92 0.31 -8.11
C TYR A 121 3.67 -0.56 -7.08
N VAL A 122 4.71 -1.29 -7.49
CA VAL A 122 5.57 -2.06 -6.57
C VAL A 122 6.27 -1.15 -5.55
N THR A 123 6.93 -0.08 -5.99
CA THR A 123 7.58 0.90 -5.11
C THR A 123 6.57 1.52 -4.15
N LEU A 124 5.41 1.95 -4.67
CA LEU A 124 4.31 2.49 -3.87
C LEU A 124 3.88 1.51 -2.77
N TYR A 125 3.64 0.25 -3.11
CA TYR A 125 3.19 -0.74 -2.12
C TYR A 125 4.29 -1.15 -1.16
N ARG A 126 5.57 -1.15 -1.55
CA ARG A 126 6.68 -1.32 -0.61
C ARG A 126 6.75 -0.19 0.39
N GLU A 127 6.56 1.05 -0.05
CA GLU A 127 6.52 2.23 0.83
C GLU A 127 5.35 2.16 1.81
N ILE A 128 4.13 1.86 1.33
CA ILE A 128 2.96 1.67 2.21
C ILE A 128 3.20 0.57 3.24
N ILE A 129 3.70 -0.59 2.81
CA ILE A 129 3.96 -1.72 3.71
C ILE A 129 5.04 -1.35 4.73
N PHE A 130 6.10 -0.66 4.30
CA PHE A 130 7.13 -0.14 5.19
C PHE A 130 6.52 0.78 6.25
N GLU A 131 5.71 1.76 5.87
CA GLU A 131 5.06 2.68 6.80
C GLU A 131 4.18 1.95 7.80
N MET A 132 3.36 1.00 7.33
CA MET A 132 2.49 0.18 8.19
C MET A 132 3.29 -0.64 9.20
N LEU A 133 4.42 -1.23 8.79
CA LEU A 133 5.25 -2.06 9.66
C LEU A 133 6.09 -1.23 10.63
N VAL A 134 6.52 -0.02 10.25
CA VAL A 134 7.41 0.80 11.08
C VAL A 134 6.63 1.73 12.01
N PHE A 135 5.46 2.22 11.61
CA PHE A 135 4.71 3.22 12.38
C PHE A 135 3.37 2.69 12.92
N GLY A 136 2.96 1.48 12.50
CA GLY A 136 1.60 1.00 12.73
C GLY A 136 0.59 1.70 11.81
N TYR A 137 -0.67 1.31 11.92
CA TYR A 137 -1.73 1.85 11.06
C TYR A 137 -3.13 1.62 11.65
N GLY A 138 -4.12 2.38 11.19
CA GLY A 138 -5.53 2.19 11.52
C GLY A 138 -6.23 1.26 10.53
N GLU A 139 -7.04 0.33 11.03
CA GLU A 139 -7.85 -0.58 10.21
C GLU A 139 -9.21 -0.79 10.88
N ASP A 140 -10.28 -0.36 10.20
CA ASP A 140 -11.66 -0.49 10.66
C ASP A 140 -11.92 -0.02 12.11
N GLY A 141 -11.27 1.09 12.49
CA GLY A 141 -11.38 1.69 13.83
C GLY A 141 -10.52 1.03 14.90
N LEU A 142 -9.71 0.04 14.54
CA LEU A 142 -8.71 -0.58 15.41
C LEU A 142 -7.31 -0.09 15.01
N TYR A 143 -6.46 0.17 16.00
CA TYR A 143 -5.06 0.47 15.77
C TYR A 143 -4.25 -0.82 15.77
N VAL A 144 -3.45 -1.02 14.72
CA VAL A 144 -2.46 -2.08 14.64
C VAL A 144 -1.09 -1.46 14.94
N PRO A 145 -0.41 -1.89 16.01
CA PRO A 145 0.87 -1.31 16.40
C PRO A 145 1.98 -1.63 15.39
N ALA A 146 3.03 -0.83 15.44
CA ALA A 146 4.25 -1.08 14.67
C ALA A 146 4.88 -2.44 15.00
N GLU A 147 5.54 -3.03 14.01
CA GLU A 147 6.30 -4.26 14.17
C GLU A 147 7.70 -3.96 14.72
N GLN A 148 7.90 -4.30 16.00
CA GLN A 148 9.12 -4.00 16.75
C GLN A 148 10.40 -4.45 16.00
N ARG A 149 10.39 -5.66 15.41
CA ARG A 149 11.54 -6.18 14.65
C ARG A 149 11.87 -5.33 13.42
N THR A 150 10.85 -4.75 12.79
CA THR A 150 11.04 -3.86 11.64
C THR A 150 11.61 -2.53 12.09
N GLN A 151 11.11 -1.97 13.20
CA GLN A 151 11.65 -0.75 13.81
C GLN A 151 13.12 -0.91 14.21
N GLU A 152 13.44 -1.98 14.94
CA GLU A 152 14.82 -2.33 15.34
C GLU A 152 15.73 -2.48 14.12
N PHE A 153 15.27 -3.22 13.10
CA PHE A 153 16.06 -3.42 11.89
C PHE A 153 16.35 -2.09 11.18
N PHE A 154 15.38 -1.19 11.06
CA PHE A 154 15.55 0.11 10.41
C PHE A 154 16.10 1.21 11.32
N GLY A 155 16.53 0.88 12.54
CA GLY A 155 17.05 1.87 13.50
C GLY A 155 16.04 2.97 13.85
N VAL A 156 14.75 2.64 13.79
CA VAL A 156 13.65 3.54 14.13
C VAL A 156 13.26 3.30 15.58
N GLU A 157 14.10 3.75 16.51
CA GLU A 157 13.79 3.67 17.95
C GLU A 157 13.01 4.90 18.42
N GLY A 158 12.03 4.69 19.31
CA GLY A 158 11.45 5.77 20.12
C GLY A 158 10.48 6.72 19.40
N ILE A 159 9.77 6.25 18.37
CA ILE A 159 8.63 7.03 17.85
C ILE A 159 7.48 6.90 18.86
N GLU A 160 7.35 7.91 19.72
CA GLU A 160 6.13 8.17 20.47
C GLU A 160 4.95 8.19 19.49
N GLU A 161 3.91 7.41 19.83
CA GLU A 161 2.62 7.30 19.14
C GLU A 161 2.38 8.37 18.09
N VAL A 162 2.49 8.00 16.81
CA VAL A 162 1.96 8.85 15.75
C VAL A 162 0.43 8.77 15.90
N LEU A 163 -0.14 9.77 16.58
CA LEU A 163 -1.58 9.89 16.87
C LEU A 163 -2.46 9.91 15.61
N GLU A 164 -1.86 10.06 14.42
CA GLU A 164 -2.53 9.93 13.15
C GLU A 164 -1.78 8.91 12.26
N PRO A 165 -2.29 7.67 12.12
CA PRO A 165 -1.70 6.68 11.22
C PRO A 165 -1.66 7.22 9.79
N PRO A 166 -0.78 6.69 8.92
CA PRO A 166 -0.65 7.18 7.56
C PRO A 166 -1.95 7.12 6.75
N PHE A 167 -2.98 6.39 7.19
CA PHE A 167 -4.33 6.34 6.63
C PHE A 167 -5.35 5.98 7.72
#